data_AF-A0A354Q3Y5-F1
#
_entry.id   AF-A0A354Q3Y5-F1
#
_cell.length_a   1.000
_cell.length_b   1.000
_cell.length_c   1.000
_cell.angle_alpha   90.00
_cell.angle_beta   90.00
_cell.angle_gamma   90.00
#
_symmetry.space_group_name_H-M   'P 1'
#
loop_
_entity.id
_entity.type
_entity.pdbx_description
1 polymer ?
#
loop_
_entity_poly.entity_id
_entity_poly.type
_entity_poly.pdbx_seq_one_letter_code
_entity_poly.pdbx_strand_id
1 'polypeptide(L)'
;MRVNHNTAAINSLRHLSSSINDTKKNLERLSSGLKINSAADSPAELMISEQMRTQISGLNQAVKNSETSISMVQTAEGVLSEFSSMLISMRQLALHAANDGAADENMLQADQLEVEELLSTMDRIAVSTQFGTKILFDGSNAVDGVAVGDGLTFYSASPVTQQAPTKQGYSVDIEQVAARAEVNAGRRMSLEEIEKGASFVLKENNRVMGMDTNEERNLKKNIQQLLGNFRRSPETFSRENTEARLADLIARSLQKKADESGLSVIIVINENGMLTVKHKHYGSRPNFAVSTNLSGLFGEKSETIKLSSGGQDVSGYIGGDLAIGEGQFLHGAQGSPTEGIIVQYDKE
;
A
#
# COMPACT_ATOMS: atom_id res chain seq x y z
N MET A 1 -56.58 51.73 67.29
CA MET A 1 -55.51 51.70 66.27
C MET A 1 -54.15 51.85 66.97
N ARG A 2 -53.15 51.11 66.49
CA ARG A 2 -51.83 50.90 67.10
C ARG A 2 -50.97 52.18 67.01
N VAL A 3 -50.59 52.78 68.13
CA VAL A 3 -49.64 53.92 68.21
C VAL A 3 -48.18 53.45 68.10
N ASN A 4 -47.88 52.22 68.55
CA ASN A 4 -46.51 51.70 68.60
C ASN A 4 -46.03 51.01 67.30
N HIS A 5 -46.92 50.72 66.33
CA HIS A 5 -46.54 50.00 65.11
C HIS A 5 -47.27 50.59 63.90
N ASN A 6 -46.51 51.16 62.97
CA ASN A 6 -47.03 51.69 61.71
C ASN A 6 -46.83 50.68 60.57
N THR A 7 -47.86 49.89 60.30
CA THR A 7 -47.83 48.84 59.27
C THR A 7 -47.74 49.38 57.86
N ALA A 8 -48.28 50.59 57.59
CA ALA A 8 -48.18 51.24 56.29
C ALA A 8 -46.73 51.65 55.99
N ALA A 9 -46.05 52.27 56.96
CA ALA A 9 -44.63 52.62 56.84
C ALA A 9 -43.74 51.38 56.67
N ILE A 10 -43.99 50.29 57.42
CA ILE A 10 -43.26 49.03 57.26
C ILE A 10 -43.49 48.41 55.87
N ASN A 11 -44.69 48.55 55.31
CA ASN A 11 -44.97 48.07 53.96
C ASN A 11 -44.26 48.91 52.89
N SER A 12 -44.31 50.24 53.01
CA SER A 12 -43.57 51.15 52.12
C SER A 12 -42.06 50.92 52.18
N LEU A 13 -41.51 50.66 53.38
CA LEU A 13 -40.08 50.32 53.55
C LEU A 13 -39.71 49.00 52.87
N ARG A 14 -40.58 47.98 52.92
CA ARG A 14 -40.38 46.71 52.19
C ARG A 14 -40.36 46.92 50.67
N HIS A 15 -41.29 47.70 50.13
CA HIS A 15 -41.31 48.02 48.69
C HIS A 15 -40.09 48.84 48.27
N LEU A 16 -39.68 49.83 49.07
CA LEU A 16 -38.47 50.60 48.82
C LEU A 16 -37.22 49.71 48.82
N SER A 17 -37.11 48.82 49.80
CA SER A 17 -36.00 47.86 49.87
C SER A 17 -35.96 46.93 48.66
N SER A 18 -37.12 46.47 48.16
CA SER A 18 -37.18 45.67 46.92
C SER A 18 -36.68 46.47 45.72
N SER A 19 -37.17 47.69 45.55
CA SER A 19 -36.78 48.57 44.44
C SER A 19 -35.28 48.92 44.45
N ILE A 20 -34.71 49.15 45.64
CA ILE A 20 -33.26 49.35 45.80
C ILE A 20 -32.48 48.11 45.36
N ASN A 21 -32.92 46.91 45.76
CA ASN A 21 -32.26 45.66 45.38
C ASN A 21 -32.33 45.42 43.86
N ASP A 22 -33.48 45.67 43.23
CA ASP A 22 -33.67 45.54 41.78
C ASP A 22 -32.80 46.55 41.02
N THR A 23 -32.74 47.81 41.49
CA THR A 23 -31.88 48.85 40.91
C THR A 23 -30.41 48.47 41.04
N LYS A 24 -29.99 47.94 42.20
CA LYS A 24 -28.62 47.46 42.43
C LYS A 24 -28.25 46.33 41.46
N LYS A 25 -29.15 45.37 41.25
CA LYS A 25 -28.95 44.26 40.30
C LYS A 25 -28.86 44.76 38.85
N ASN A 26 -29.68 45.75 38.48
CA ASN A 26 -29.60 46.36 37.15
C ASN A 26 -28.29 47.14 36.94
N LEU A 27 -27.83 47.87 37.96
CA LEU A 27 -26.53 48.53 37.95
C LEU A 27 -25.37 47.53 37.82
N GLU A 28 -25.44 46.38 38.51
CA GLU A 28 -24.46 45.30 38.41
C GLU A 28 -24.39 44.73 36.98
N ARG A 29 -25.55 44.47 36.35
CA ARG A 29 -25.64 44.02 34.95
C ARG A 29 -25.13 45.06 33.96
N LEU A 30 -25.44 46.34 34.17
CA LEU A 30 -24.93 47.43 33.33
C LEU A 30 -23.42 47.58 33.46
N SER A 31 -22.87 47.46 34.68
CA SER A 31 -21.44 47.60 34.92
C SER A 31 -20.62 46.43 34.38
N SER A 32 -21.18 45.22 34.40
CA SER A 32 -20.53 44.00 33.89
C SER A 32 -20.75 43.78 32.39
N GLY A 33 -21.83 44.34 31.84
CA GLY A 33 -22.28 44.05 30.47
C GLY A 33 -22.88 42.64 30.31
N LEU A 34 -23.03 41.87 31.41
CA LEU A 34 -23.53 40.50 31.39
C LEU A 34 -24.92 40.44 32.01
N LYS A 35 -25.82 39.68 31.37
CA LYS A 35 -27.18 39.43 31.88
C LYS A 35 -27.17 38.57 33.15
N ILE A 36 -26.18 37.68 33.29
CA ILE A 36 -26.05 36.71 34.38
C ILE A 36 -24.67 36.92 35.00
N ASN A 37 -24.61 37.39 36.25
CA ASN A 37 -23.35 37.66 36.95
C ASN A 37 -23.07 36.64 38.06
N SER A 38 -24.13 36.03 38.62
CA SER A 38 -24.00 35.08 39.71
C SER A 38 -24.79 33.79 39.44
N ALA A 39 -24.37 32.69 40.07
CA ALA A 39 -25.12 31.43 40.05
C ALA A 39 -26.53 31.58 40.67
N ALA A 40 -26.73 32.59 41.53
CA ALA A 40 -28.03 32.88 42.12
C ALA A 40 -29.04 33.49 41.12
N ASP A 41 -28.58 34.03 39.99
CA ASP A 41 -29.46 34.61 38.97
C ASP A 41 -30.13 33.55 38.11
N SER A 42 -29.33 32.61 37.58
CA SER A 42 -29.76 31.50 36.72
C SER A 42 -28.69 30.38 36.71
N PRO A 43 -28.80 29.34 37.55
CA PRO A 43 -27.78 28.27 37.60
C PRO A 43 -27.60 27.54 36.26
N ALA A 44 -28.70 27.23 35.56
CA ALA A 44 -28.66 26.50 34.29
C ALA A 44 -28.06 27.33 33.15
N GLU A 45 -28.44 28.60 33.02
CA GLU A 45 -27.90 29.49 31.99
C GLU A 45 -26.41 29.79 32.24
N LEU A 46 -25.99 29.94 33.51
CA LEU A 46 -24.59 30.09 33.87
C LEU A 46 -23.77 28.84 33.52
N MET A 47 -24.29 27.64 33.81
CA MET A 47 -23.65 26.38 33.46
C MET A 47 -23.41 26.26 31.94
N ILE A 48 -24.42 26.56 31.12
CA ILE A 48 -24.29 26.53 29.65
C ILE A 48 -23.27 27.60 29.19
N SER A 49 -23.30 28.80 29.78
CA SER A 49 -22.32 29.86 29.48
C SER A 49 -20.89 29.43 29.78
N GLU A 50 -20.64 28.80 30.93
CA GLU A 50 -19.31 28.30 31.30
C GLU A 50 -18.88 27.10 30.44
N GLN A 51 -19.82 26.24 30.04
CA GLN A 51 -19.55 25.19 29.05
C GLN A 51 -19.14 25.78 27.70
N MET A 52 -19.86 26.79 27.20
CA MET A 52 -19.50 27.48 25.95
C MET A 52 -18.16 28.21 26.07
N ARG A 53 -17.88 28.89 27.19
CA ARG A 53 -16.56 29.51 27.44
C ARG A 53 -15.44 28.49 27.41
N THR A 54 -15.65 27.32 28.01
CA THR A 54 -14.70 26.21 27.99
C THR A 54 -14.48 25.70 26.55
N GLN A 55 -15.56 25.50 25.79
CA GLN A 55 -15.47 25.10 24.38
C GLN A 55 -14.74 26.14 23.53
N ILE A 56 -15.06 27.44 23.68
CA ILE A 56 -14.38 28.54 22.97
C ILE A 56 -12.89 28.55 23.31
N SER A 57 -12.52 28.40 24.59
CA SER A 57 -11.13 28.32 25.00
C SER A 57 -10.43 27.10 24.37
N GLY A 58 -11.10 25.95 24.34
CA GLY A 58 -10.59 24.72 23.70
C GLY A 58 -10.39 24.88 22.20
N LEU A 59 -11.38 25.46 21.50
CA LEU A 59 -11.28 25.75 20.06
C LEU A 59 -10.17 26.75 19.76
N ASN A 60 -10.03 27.82 20.55
CA ASN A 60 -8.93 28.77 20.39
C ASN A 60 -7.56 28.11 20.54
N GLN A 61 -7.41 27.15 21.46
CA GLN A 61 -6.18 26.38 21.58
C GLN A 61 -5.98 25.43 20.40
N ALA A 62 -7.05 24.79 19.91
CA ALA A 62 -6.98 23.95 18.71
C ALA A 62 -6.55 24.75 17.48
N VAL A 63 -7.06 25.97 17.29
CA VAL A 63 -6.64 26.88 16.20
C VAL A 63 -5.14 27.18 16.30
N LYS A 64 -4.63 27.55 17.48
CA LYS A 64 -3.19 27.79 17.69
C LYS A 64 -2.34 26.55 17.41
N ASN A 65 -2.82 25.36 17.79
CA ASN A 65 -2.15 24.10 17.49
C ASN A 65 -2.11 23.82 15.97
N SER A 66 -3.19 24.12 15.26
CA SER A 66 -3.26 24.02 13.80
C SER A 66 -2.32 25.00 13.11
N GLU A 67 -2.26 26.25 13.56
CA GLU A 67 -1.30 27.26 13.04
C GLU A 67 0.15 26.79 13.22
N THR A 68 0.48 26.22 14.38
CA THR A 68 1.80 25.64 14.65
C THR A 68 2.10 24.46 13.71
N SER A 69 1.10 23.62 13.44
CA SER A 69 1.22 22.49 12.51
C SER A 69 1.44 22.96 11.07
N ILE A 70 0.76 24.04 10.66
CA ILE A 70 0.97 24.68 9.35
C ILE A 70 2.41 25.20 9.25
N SER A 71 2.93 25.86 10.28
CA SER A 71 4.33 26.33 10.28
C SER A 71 5.34 25.19 10.16
N MET A 72 5.07 24.05 10.81
CA MET A 72 5.88 22.84 10.68
C MET A 72 5.87 22.30 9.26
N VAL A 73 4.70 22.19 8.63
CA VAL A 73 4.55 21.74 7.24
C VAL A 73 5.25 22.70 6.28
N GLN A 74 5.11 24.01 6.45
CA GLN A 74 5.82 24.99 5.61
C GLN A 74 7.34 24.88 5.70
N THR A 75 7.86 24.58 6.90
CA THR A 75 9.29 24.30 7.08
C THR A 75 9.70 23.05 6.30
N ALA A 76 8.89 22.00 6.36
CA ALA A 76 9.11 20.77 5.60
C ALA A 76 9.03 21.01 4.08
N GLU A 77 8.03 21.75 3.59
CA GLU A 77 7.86 22.09 2.18
C GLU A 77 9.06 22.90 1.63
N GLY A 78 9.57 23.86 2.41
CA GLY A 78 10.76 24.62 2.03
C GLY A 78 11.98 23.72 1.81
N VAL A 79 12.19 22.73 2.69
CA VAL A 79 13.27 21.75 2.54
C VAL A 79 13.05 20.82 1.34
N LEU A 80 11.81 20.36 1.11
CA LEU A 80 11.50 19.53 -0.05
C LEU A 80 11.69 20.29 -1.38
N SER A 81 11.47 21.61 -1.40
CA SER A 81 11.79 22.45 -2.56
C SER A 81 13.30 22.50 -2.85
N GLU A 82 14.13 22.53 -1.80
CA GLU A 82 15.59 22.47 -1.93
C GLU A 82 16.03 21.10 -2.46
N PHE A 83 15.48 20.00 -1.90
CA PHE A 83 15.74 18.64 -2.37
C PHE A 83 15.35 18.46 -3.83
N SER A 84 14.19 18.98 -4.24
CA SER A 84 13.76 18.96 -5.64
C SER A 84 14.78 19.64 -6.56
N SER A 85 15.30 20.81 -6.15
CA SER A 85 16.29 21.56 -6.93
C SER A 85 17.61 20.79 -7.06
N MET A 86 18.10 20.20 -5.96
CA MET A 86 19.31 19.37 -5.96
C MET A 86 19.15 18.09 -6.81
N LEU A 87 17.99 17.43 -6.76
CA LEU A 87 17.68 16.26 -7.59
C LEU A 87 17.65 16.62 -9.08
N ILE A 88 17.15 17.80 -9.44
CA ILE A 88 17.21 18.31 -10.82
C ILE A 88 18.67 18.51 -11.24
N SER A 89 19.52 19.10 -10.39
CA SER A 89 20.96 19.24 -10.66
C SER A 89 21.66 17.88 -10.82
N MET A 90 21.40 16.92 -9.93
CA MET A 90 21.93 15.55 -10.06
C MET A 90 21.51 14.90 -11.38
N ARG A 91 20.25 15.10 -11.80
CA ARG A 91 19.77 14.61 -13.10
C ARG A 91 20.51 15.28 -14.28
N GLN A 92 20.79 16.56 -14.19
CA GLN A 92 21.56 17.28 -15.21
C GLN A 92 22.99 16.73 -15.30
N LEU A 93 23.65 16.49 -14.17
CA LEU A 93 24.98 15.86 -14.10
C LEU A 93 24.96 14.45 -14.68
N ALA A 94 23.95 13.64 -14.36
CA ALA A 94 23.80 12.29 -14.93
C ALA A 94 23.61 12.30 -16.45
N LEU A 95 22.85 13.25 -16.99
CA LEU A 95 22.68 13.43 -18.44
C LEU A 95 23.96 13.95 -19.11
N HIS A 96 24.71 14.80 -18.42
CA HIS A 96 25.99 15.32 -18.88
C HIS A 96 27.04 14.19 -18.95
N ALA A 97 27.14 13.36 -17.91
CA ALA A 97 28.00 12.19 -17.85
C ALA A 97 27.64 11.11 -18.89
N ALA A 98 26.37 10.98 -19.26
CA ALA A 98 25.91 10.04 -20.29
C ALA A 98 26.23 10.46 -21.74
N ASN A 99 26.82 11.66 -21.94
CA ASN A 99 27.20 12.13 -23.26
C ASN A 99 28.60 11.63 -23.66
N ASP A 100 28.66 10.37 -24.10
CA ASP A 100 29.89 9.64 -24.49
C ASP A 100 30.76 10.37 -25.54
N GLY A 101 30.18 11.29 -26.32
CA GLY A 101 30.90 12.02 -27.37
C GLY A 101 31.76 13.20 -26.89
N ALA A 102 31.53 13.70 -25.66
CA ALA A 102 32.19 14.88 -25.11
C ALA A 102 32.82 14.64 -23.72
N ALA A 103 32.57 13.49 -23.10
CA ALA A 103 33.00 13.20 -21.74
C ALA A 103 34.40 12.57 -21.66
N ASP A 104 35.34 13.28 -21.02
CA ASP A 104 36.64 12.75 -20.61
C ASP A 104 36.54 12.11 -19.21
N GLU A 105 37.44 11.18 -18.87
CA GLU A 105 37.47 10.47 -17.58
C GLU A 105 37.54 11.44 -16.38
N ASN A 106 38.31 12.53 -16.52
CA ASN A 106 38.39 13.57 -15.49
C ASN A 106 37.05 14.31 -15.29
N MET A 107 36.27 14.47 -16.37
CA MET A 107 34.97 15.14 -16.32
C MET A 107 33.92 14.23 -15.66
N LEU A 108 33.91 12.94 -16.01
CA LEU A 108 33.09 11.93 -15.33
C LEU A 108 33.39 11.87 -13.83
N GLN A 109 34.66 11.93 -13.45
CA GLN A 109 35.05 11.96 -12.04
C GLN A 109 34.60 13.24 -11.33
N ALA A 110 34.68 14.40 -12.00
CA ALA A 110 34.19 15.66 -11.44
C ALA A 110 32.66 15.66 -11.26
N ASP A 111 31.91 15.18 -12.26
CA ASP A 111 30.45 15.05 -12.17
C ASP A 111 30.04 14.10 -11.03
N GLN A 112 30.77 13.00 -10.85
CA GLN A 112 30.55 12.06 -9.75
C GLN A 112 30.80 12.72 -8.37
N LEU A 113 31.87 13.49 -8.23
CA LEU A 113 32.17 14.22 -6.97
C LEU A 113 31.07 15.24 -6.64
N GLU A 114 30.54 15.95 -7.64
CA GLU A 114 29.44 16.90 -7.43
C GLU A 114 28.15 16.17 -6.99
N VAL A 115 27.84 15.02 -7.60
CA VAL A 115 26.72 14.17 -7.17
C VAL A 115 26.88 13.71 -5.71
N GLU A 116 28.09 13.30 -5.31
CA GLU A 116 28.39 12.89 -3.94
C GLU A 116 28.24 14.04 -2.94
N GLU A 117 28.67 15.26 -3.28
CA GLU A 117 28.50 16.43 -2.41
C GLU A 117 27.02 16.85 -2.29
N LEU A 118 26.25 16.75 -3.39
CA LEU A 118 24.80 16.98 -3.36
C LEU A 118 24.09 15.97 -2.44
N LEU A 119 24.44 14.68 -2.53
CA LEU A 119 23.91 13.64 -1.64
C LEU A 119 24.27 13.90 -0.17
N SER A 120 25.55 14.18 0.12
CA SER A 120 26.03 14.55 1.46
C SER A 120 25.30 15.77 2.02
N THR A 121 25.03 16.76 1.17
CA THR A 121 24.28 17.96 1.55
C THR A 121 22.81 17.65 1.83
N MET A 122 22.16 16.79 1.03
CA MET A 122 20.79 16.31 1.31
C MET A 122 20.71 15.60 2.67
N ASP A 123 21.64 14.68 2.94
CA ASP A 123 21.68 13.95 4.22
C ASP A 123 21.86 14.91 5.41
N ARG A 124 22.75 15.90 5.26
CA ARG A 124 22.97 16.93 6.28
C ARG A 124 21.71 17.75 6.53
N ILE A 125 20.99 18.18 5.49
CA ILE A 125 19.73 18.92 5.61
C ILE A 125 18.66 18.03 6.27
N ALA A 126 18.58 16.75 5.91
CA ALA A 126 17.61 15.83 6.49
C ALA A 126 17.76 15.70 8.02
N VAL A 127 19.00 15.54 8.49
CA VAL A 127 19.30 15.37 9.92
C VAL A 127 19.27 16.69 10.71
N SER A 128 19.57 17.82 10.07
CA SER A 128 19.60 19.13 10.75
C SER A 128 18.27 19.89 10.73
N THR A 129 17.31 19.48 9.89
CA THR A 129 16.00 20.14 9.81
C THR A 129 15.13 19.73 10.99
N GLN A 130 14.85 20.69 11.87
CA GLN A 130 13.99 20.50 13.03
C GLN A 130 12.92 21.59 13.16
N PHE A 131 11.75 21.21 13.67
CA PHE A 131 10.73 22.15 14.13
C PHE A 131 10.56 22.01 15.65
N GLY A 132 10.91 23.07 16.38
CA GLY A 132 11.04 22.98 17.85
C GLY A 132 12.14 21.98 18.23
N THR A 133 11.77 20.89 18.90
CA THR A 133 12.67 19.81 19.30
C THR A 133 12.57 18.56 18.41
N LYS A 134 11.71 18.57 17.38
CA LYS A 134 11.46 17.41 16.52
C LYS A 134 12.23 17.54 15.21
N ILE A 135 13.07 16.56 14.90
CA ILE A 135 13.68 16.41 13.57
C ILE A 135 12.58 15.94 12.61
N LEU A 136 12.57 16.45 11.38
CA LEU A 136 11.47 16.22 10.43
C LEU A 136 11.74 15.07 9.44
N PHE A 137 12.99 14.87 9.02
CA PHE A 137 13.35 14.04 7.87
C PHE A 137 14.33 12.90 8.17
N ASP A 138 14.54 12.56 9.44
CA ASP A 138 15.42 11.46 9.88
C ASP A 138 14.70 10.09 9.96
N GLY A 139 13.42 10.04 9.58
CA GLY A 139 12.59 8.84 9.70
C GLY A 139 12.10 8.53 11.12
N SER A 140 12.50 9.28 12.14
CA SER A 140 12.09 9.05 13.53
C SER A 140 10.59 9.28 13.79
N ASN A 141 9.93 10.01 12.88
CA ASN A 141 8.48 10.22 12.89
C ASN A 141 7.70 9.15 12.10
N ALA A 142 8.38 8.15 11.52
CA ALA A 142 7.71 7.06 10.84
C ALA A 142 6.96 6.18 11.85
N VAL A 143 5.86 5.57 11.38
CA VAL A 143 5.13 4.58 12.18
C VAL A 143 5.81 3.24 11.96
N ASP A 144 6.57 2.79 12.97
CA ASP A 144 7.18 1.46 12.97
C ASP A 144 6.22 0.40 13.52
N GLY A 145 6.29 -0.78 12.92
CA GLY A 145 5.50 -1.95 13.30
C GLY A 145 6.31 -3.23 13.14
N VAL A 146 5.92 -4.25 13.90
CA VAL A 146 6.44 -5.61 13.76
C VAL A 146 5.24 -6.53 13.62
N ALA A 147 5.22 -7.36 12.57
CA ALA A 147 4.26 -8.43 12.46
C ALA A 147 4.82 -9.68 13.15
N VAL A 148 3.98 -10.35 13.94
CA VAL A 148 4.32 -11.60 14.61
C VAL A 148 3.30 -12.63 14.19
N GLY A 149 3.73 -13.61 13.40
CA GLY A 149 2.88 -14.69 12.92
C GLY A 149 3.49 -15.40 11.73
N ASP A 150 3.03 -16.62 11.48
CA ASP A 150 3.58 -17.45 10.42
C ASP A 150 3.09 -16.98 9.05
N GLY A 151 4.04 -16.56 8.20
CA GLY A 151 3.76 -15.97 6.89
C GLY A 151 3.32 -14.50 6.91
N LEU A 152 3.32 -13.83 8.06
CA LEU A 152 2.98 -12.41 8.18
C LEU A 152 4.24 -11.54 8.24
N THR A 153 4.29 -10.53 7.38
CA THR A 153 5.36 -9.53 7.34
C THR A 153 4.74 -8.14 7.45
N PHE A 154 5.24 -7.31 8.37
CA PHE A 154 4.84 -5.90 8.42
C PHE A 154 5.43 -5.21 7.20
N TYR A 155 4.57 -4.56 6.41
CA TYR A 155 5.02 -3.86 5.21
C TYR A 155 5.14 -2.36 5.46
N SER A 156 4.08 -1.71 5.94
CA SER A 156 4.11 -0.30 6.29
C SER A 156 2.92 0.11 7.17
N ALA A 157 3.03 1.29 7.77
CA ALA A 157 1.93 1.98 8.42
C ALA A 157 1.98 3.48 8.07
N SER A 158 0.82 4.14 8.09
CA SER A 158 0.70 5.56 7.80
C SER A 158 0.59 6.37 9.09
N PRO A 159 0.93 7.68 9.11
CA PRO A 159 0.72 8.53 10.30
C PRO A 159 -0.73 8.60 10.81
N VAL A 160 -1.71 8.19 10.00
CA VAL A 160 -3.12 8.06 10.42
C VAL A 160 -3.38 6.81 11.27
N THR A 161 -2.48 5.83 11.22
CA THR A 161 -2.55 4.61 12.01
C THR A 161 -2.48 4.95 13.49
N GLN A 162 -3.46 4.48 14.26
CA GLN A 162 -3.46 4.66 15.70
C GLN A 162 -2.58 3.60 16.36
N GLN A 163 -1.94 3.97 17.47
CA GLN A 163 -1.18 3.01 18.27
C GLN A 163 -2.08 1.87 18.74
N ALA A 164 -1.59 0.64 18.63
CA ALA A 164 -2.34 -0.52 19.07
C ALA A 164 -2.75 -0.39 20.56
N PRO A 165 -3.99 -0.78 20.92
CA PRO A 165 -4.50 -0.62 22.28
C PRO A 165 -3.77 -1.49 23.30
N THR A 166 -3.04 -2.52 22.86
CA THR A 166 -2.27 -3.41 23.72
C THR A 166 -0.82 -3.53 23.25
N LYS A 167 0.08 -3.93 24.15
CA LYS A 167 1.48 -4.24 23.82
C LYS A 167 1.65 -5.42 22.85
N GLN A 168 0.58 -6.18 22.59
CA GLN A 168 0.57 -7.32 21.67
C GLN A 168 0.30 -6.90 20.21
N GLY A 169 -0.05 -5.63 19.97
CA GLY A 169 -0.37 -5.13 18.63
C GLY A 169 -1.84 -5.31 18.25
N TYR A 170 -2.14 -5.10 16.96
CA TYR A 170 -3.42 -5.47 16.35
C TYR A 170 -3.39 -6.96 15.97
N SER A 171 -4.47 -7.69 16.25
CA SER A 171 -4.61 -9.06 15.75
C SER A 171 -4.76 -9.06 14.23
N VAL A 172 -4.18 -10.04 13.55
CA VAL A 172 -4.35 -10.22 12.11
C VAL A 172 -4.89 -11.62 11.87
N ASP A 173 -6.11 -11.71 11.36
CA ASP A 173 -6.81 -12.97 11.11
C ASP A 173 -6.99 -13.15 9.60
N ILE A 174 -6.33 -14.14 9.01
CA ILE A 174 -6.43 -14.44 7.58
C ILE A 174 -7.55 -15.47 7.36
N GLU A 175 -8.55 -15.13 6.55
CA GLU A 175 -9.65 -16.03 6.17
C GLU A 175 -9.45 -16.68 4.80
N GLN A 176 -8.82 -15.95 3.88
CA GLN A 176 -8.50 -16.43 2.54
C GLN A 176 -7.06 -16.06 2.20
N VAL A 177 -6.33 -17.03 1.65
CA VAL A 177 -4.96 -16.82 1.18
C VAL A 177 -4.96 -16.26 -0.25
N ALA A 178 -3.90 -15.55 -0.60
CA ALA A 178 -3.75 -15.04 -1.95
C ALA A 178 -3.43 -16.18 -2.92
N ALA A 179 -4.10 -16.23 -4.07
CA ALA A 179 -3.85 -17.20 -5.12
C ALA A 179 -3.49 -16.51 -6.44
N ARG A 180 -2.64 -17.16 -7.24
CA ARG A 180 -2.27 -16.71 -8.58
C ARG A 180 -3.28 -17.17 -9.61
N ALA A 181 -3.45 -16.38 -10.67
CA ALA A 181 -4.14 -16.84 -11.86
C ALA A 181 -3.37 -17.98 -12.50
N GLU A 182 -4.06 -19.05 -12.93
CA GLU A 182 -3.39 -20.22 -13.51
C GLU A 182 -4.18 -20.87 -14.66
N VAL A 183 -3.44 -21.59 -15.51
CA VAL A 183 -3.97 -22.49 -16.54
C VAL A 183 -3.20 -23.80 -16.42
N ASN A 184 -3.90 -24.86 -16.05
CA ASN A 184 -3.36 -26.22 -16.03
C ASN A 184 -3.70 -26.94 -17.33
N ALA A 185 -2.73 -27.63 -17.93
CA ALA A 185 -3.00 -28.54 -19.01
C ALA A 185 -3.85 -29.72 -18.51
N GLY A 186 -4.81 -30.18 -19.32
CA GLY A 186 -5.68 -31.30 -18.99
C GLY A 186 -5.02 -32.68 -19.14
N ARG A 187 -3.83 -32.73 -19.75
CA ARG A 187 -3.04 -33.95 -19.94
C ARG A 187 -1.57 -33.64 -20.17
N ARG A 188 -0.74 -34.69 -20.19
CA ARG A 188 0.67 -34.61 -20.61
C ARG A 188 0.78 -34.45 -22.13
N MET A 189 1.85 -33.80 -22.58
CA MET A 189 2.24 -33.79 -23.99
C MET A 189 2.83 -35.15 -24.37
N SER A 190 2.42 -35.70 -25.51
CA SER A 190 2.94 -36.98 -26.00
C SER A 190 4.18 -36.79 -26.87
N LEU A 191 4.99 -37.84 -26.97
CA LEU A 191 6.18 -37.84 -27.83
C LEU A 191 5.84 -37.55 -29.30
N GLU A 192 4.73 -38.10 -29.80
CA GLU A 192 4.29 -37.93 -31.19
C GLU A 192 3.87 -36.49 -31.51
N GLU A 193 3.33 -35.78 -30.52
CA GLU A 193 2.93 -34.38 -30.65
C GLU A 193 4.14 -33.45 -30.66
N ILE A 194 5.11 -33.72 -29.78
CA ILE A 194 6.35 -32.96 -29.71
C ILE A 194 7.18 -33.18 -30.97
N GLU A 195 7.16 -34.39 -31.55
CA GLU A 195 7.82 -34.68 -32.82
C GLU A 195 7.18 -33.95 -34.01
N LYS A 196 5.84 -33.90 -34.08
CA LYS A 196 5.13 -33.17 -35.15
C LYS A 196 5.36 -31.67 -35.06
N GLY A 197 5.49 -31.14 -33.85
CA GLY A 197 5.69 -29.73 -33.57
C GLY A 197 4.49 -29.13 -32.83
N ALA A 198 4.80 -28.48 -31.73
CA ALA A 198 3.84 -27.75 -30.92
C ALA A 198 4.02 -26.25 -31.11
N SER A 199 2.91 -25.54 -31.28
CA SER A 199 2.85 -24.08 -31.23
C SER A 199 2.09 -23.65 -29.98
N PHE A 200 2.58 -22.60 -29.35
CA PHE A 200 2.00 -21.99 -28.16
C PHE A 200 1.88 -20.50 -28.37
N VAL A 201 0.73 -19.94 -28.00
CA VAL A 201 0.53 -18.50 -27.96
C VAL A 201 0.06 -18.13 -26.57
N LEU A 202 0.78 -17.23 -25.92
CA LEU A 202 0.42 -16.66 -24.64
C LEU A 202 0.11 -15.18 -24.83
N LYS A 203 -0.97 -14.72 -24.22
CA LYS A 203 -1.36 -13.31 -24.22
C LYS A 203 -1.60 -12.84 -22.79
N GLU A 204 -0.98 -11.74 -22.43
CA GLU A 204 -1.17 -11.05 -21.15
C GLU A 204 -1.34 -9.56 -21.45
N ASN A 205 -2.51 -9.01 -21.14
CA ASN A 205 -2.85 -7.62 -21.47
C ASN A 205 -2.58 -7.31 -22.97
N ASN A 206 -1.65 -6.39 -23.25
CA ASN A 206 -1.24 -5.96 -24.59
C ASN A 206 0.01 -6.71 -25.12
N ARG A 207 0.55 -7.68 -24.37
CA ARG A 207 1.72 -8.47 -24.75
C ARG A 207 1.27 -9.82 -25.28
N VAL A 208 1.90 -10.23 -26.38
CA VAL A 208 1.67 -11.54 -26.99
C VAL A 208 3.01 -12.19 -27.23
N MET A 209 3.12 -13.45 -26.85
CA MET A 209 4.24 -14.32 -27.14
C MET A 209 3.72 -15.48 -27.97
N GLY A 210 4.40 -15.76 -29.08
CA GLY A 210 4.18 -16.94 -29.90
C GLY A 210 5.47 -17.74 -29.96
N MET A 211 5.36 -19.05 -29.92
CA MET A 211 6.49 -19.95 -30.05
C MET A 211 6.09 -21.22 -30.78
N ASP A 212 6.86 -21.59 -31.80
CA ASP A 212 6.77 -22.88 -32.48
C ASP A 212 8.07 -23.66 -32.27
N THR A 213 7.94 -24.86 -31.71
CA THR A 213 9.06 -25.78 -31.45
C THR A 213 9.91 -26.11 -32.69
N ASN A 214 9.34 -26.06 -33.91
CA ASN A 214 10.03 -26.34 -35.16
C ASN A 214 10.78 -25.13 -35.74
N GLU A 215 10.41 -23.92 -35.34
CA GLU A 215 11.03 -22.66 -35.76
C GLU A 215 12.19 -22.26 -34.83
N GLU A 216 12.15 -22.70 -33.58
CA GLU A 216 13.19 -22.43 -32.59
C GLU A 216 14.43 -23.34 -32.80
N ARG A 217 15.45 -22.81 -33.50
CA ARG A 217 16.66 -23.57 -33.94
C ARG A 217 17.31 -24.43 -32.84
N ASN A 218 17.54 -23.84 -31.66
CA ASN A 218 18.20 -24.53 -30.55
C ASN A 218 17.30 -25.59 -29.92
N LEU A 219 16.03 -25.25 -29.72
CA LEU A 219 15.05 -26.17 -29.16
C LEU A 219 14.84 -27.38 -30.07
N LYS A 220 14.64 -27.16 -31.37
CA LYS A 220 14.49 -28.20 -32.38
C LYS A 220 15.65 -29.19 -32.36
N LYS A 221 16.90 -28.69 -32.32
CA LYS A 221 18.10 -29.55 -32.26
C LYS A 221 18.10 -30.42 -31.01
N ASN A 222 17.74 -29.85 -29.86
CA ASN A 222 17.69 -30.57 -28.58
C ASN A 222 16.58 -31.62 -28.56
N ILE A 223 15.39 -31.29 -29.09
CA ILE A 223 14.27 -32.24 -29.25
C ILE A 223 14.69 -33.40 -30.15
N GLN A 224 15.28 -33.13 -31.32
CA GLN A 224 15.74 -34.17 -32.25
C GLN A 224 16.81 -35.08 -31.65
N GLN A 225 17.72 -34.52 -30.85
CA GLN A 225 18.73 -35.31 -30.14
C GLN A 225 18.10 -36.25 -29.11
N LEU A 226 17.13 -35.78 -28.32
CA LEU A 226 16.42 -36.61 -27.32
C LEU A 226 15.60 -37.70 -27.99
N LEU A 227 14.86 -37.38 -29.06
CA LEU A 227 14.11 -38.36 -29.85
C LEU A 227 15.03 -39.38 -30.52
N GLY A 228 16.19 -38.96 -31.03
CA GLY A 228 17.20 -39.83 -31.61
C GLY A 228 17.79 -40.83 -30.61
N ASN A 229 18.03 -40.39 -29.37
CA ASN A 229 18.52 -41.25 -28.29
C ASN A 229 17.47 -42.30 -27.90
N PHE A 230 16.19 -41.88 -27.78
CA PHE A 230 15.08 -42.78 -27.51
C PHE A 230 14.92 -43.86 -28.58
N ARG A 231 14.98 -43.49 -29.86
CA ARG A 231 14.89 -44.42 -31.00
C ARG A 231 16.03 -45.44 -31.05
N ARG A 232 17.24 -45.03 -30.65
CA ARG A 232 18.45 -45.86 -30.72
C ARG A 232 18.61 -46.79 -29.52
N SER A 233 18.13 -46.39 -28.35
CA SER A 233 18.31 -47.16 -27.11
C SER A 233 17.06 -47.13 -26.23
N PRO A 234 15.96 -47.81 -26.65
CA PRO A 234 14.68 -47.80 -25.92
C PRO A 234 14.77 -48.41 -24.52
N GLU A 235 15.72 -49.32 -24.28
CA GLU A 235 15.92 -49.98 -22.99
C GLU A 235 16.54 -49.05 -21.93
N THR A 236 17.28 -48.02 -22.36
CA THR A 236 17.93 -47.05 -21.47
C THR A 236 17.10 -45.77 -21.33
N PHE A 237 16.38 -45.39 -22.38
CA PHE A 237 15.49 -44.22 -22.38
C PHE A 237 14.04 -44.70 -22.42
N SER A 238 13.40 -44.83 -21.26
CA SER A 238 11.98 -45.15 -21.23
C SER A 238 11.16 -44.04 -21.90
N ARG A 239 10.00 -44.40 -22.46
CA ARG A 239 9.08 -43.45 -23.10
C ARG A 239 8.72 -42.32 -22.14
N GLU A 240 8.31 -42.67 -20.91
CA GLU A 240 7.90 -41.71 -19.89
C GLU A 240 9.01 -40.73 -19.52
N ASN A 241 10.24 -41.21 -19.31
CA ASN A 241 11.38 -40.34 -19.01
C ASN A 241 11.73 -39.40 -20.18
N THR A 242 11.55 -39.89 -21.41
CA THR A 242 11.79 -39.09 -22.63
C THR A 242 10.74 -38.00 -22.78
N GLU A 243 9.46 -38.34 -22.60
CA GLU A 243 8.35 -37.38 -22.64
C GLU A 243 8.49 -36.31 -21.55
N ALA A 244 8.85 -36.70 -20.32
CA ALA A 244 9.08 -35.75 -19.23
C ALA A 244 10.23 -34.77 -19.53
N ARG A 245 11.36 -35.26 -20.08
CA ARG A 245 12.49 -34.40 -20.46
C ARG A 245 12.16 -33.46 -21.61
N LEU A 246 11.39 -33.93 -22.59
CA LEU A 246 10.93 -33.09 -23.70
C LEU A 246 9.96 -32.02 -23.21
N ALA A 247 9.04 -32.37 -22.31
CA ALA A 247 8.11 -31.41 -21.71
C ALA A 247 8.83 -30.33 -20.89
N ASP A 248 9.82 -30.71 -20.07
CA ASP A 248 10.65 -29.75 -19.31
C ASP A 248 11.44 -28.82 -20.24
N LEU A 249 12.00 -29.37 -21.33
CA LEU A 249 12.73 -28.58 -22.32
C LEU A 249 11.82 -27.54 -23.00
N ILE A 250 10.59 -27.93 -23.37
CA ILE A 250 9.59 -27.02 -23.92
C ILE A 250 9.20 -25.96 -22.89
N ALA A 251 8.89 -26.36 -21.65
CA ALA A 251 8.51 -25.43 -20.57
C ALA A 251 9.59 -24.38 -20.32
N ARG A 252 10.87 -24.77 -20.25
CA ARG A 252 12.00 -23.85 -20.10
C ARG A 252 12.14 -22.89 -21.28
N SER A 253 11.97 -23.39 -22.50
CA SER A 253 12.05 -22.55 -23.69
C SER A 253 10.88 -21.57 -23.77
N LEU A 254 9.67 -22.01 -23.39
CA LEU A 254 8.50 -21.16 -23.26
C LEU A 254 8.71 -20.08 -22.19
N GLN A 255 9.23 -20.45 -21.01
CA GLN A 255 9.54 -19.50 -19.94
C GLN A 255 10.51 -18.43 -20.43
N LYS A 256 11.63 -18.85 -21.05
CA LYS A 256 12.63 -17.93 -21.58
C LYS A 256 12.02 -16.94 -22.58
N LYS A 257 11.22 -17.44 -23.52
CA LYS A 257 10.58 -16.61 -24.55
C LYS A 257 9.51 -15.68 -23.94
N ALA A 258 8.80 -16.14 -22.91
CA ALA A 258 7.85 -15.32 -22.17
C ALA A 258 8.57 -14.16 -21.44
N ASP A 259 9.71 -14.43 -20.80
CA ASP A 259 10.55 -13.40 -20.17
C ASP A 259 11.10 -12.40 -21.21
N GLU A 260 11.61 -12.89 -22.36
CA GLU A 260 12.08 -12.04 -23.47
C GLU A 260 10.95 -11.17 -24.06
N SER A 261 9.71 -11.67 -24.06
CA SER A 261 8.52 -10.94 -24.54
C SER A 261 7.88 -10.07 -23.44
N GLY A 262 8.44 -10.08 -22.24
CA GLY A 262 7.98 -9.30 -21.09
C GLY A 262 6.65 -9.79 -20.49
N LEU A 263 6.26 -11.04 -20.65
CA LEU A 263 5.06 -11.59 -19.98
C LEU A 263 5.39 -11.92 -18.51
N SER A 264 4.48 -11.58 -17.61
CA SER A 264 4.59 -11.85 -16.18
C SER A 264 4.02 -13.23 -15.81
N VAL A 265 4.49 -14.29 -16.49
CA VAL A 265 4.06 -15.67 -16.24
C VAL A 265 5.21 -16.60 -15.80
N ILE A 266 4.84 -17.66 -15.11
CA ILE A 266 5.67 -18.78 -14.68
C ILE A 266 5.15 -20.03 -15.38
N ILE A 267 5.99 -20.68 -16.18
CA ILE A 267 5.66 -21.84 -17.00
C ILE A 267 6.49 -23.01 -16.50
N VAL A 268 5.81 -24.03 -15.98
CA VAL A 268 6.45 -25.18 -15.34
C VAL A 268 5.71 -26.47 -15.69
N ILE A 269 6.41 -27.59 -15.53
CA ILE A 269 5.77 -28.91 -15.48
C ILE A 269 5.43 -29.19 -14.01
N ASN A 270 4.16 -29.42 -13.72
CA ASN A 270 3.73 -29.74 -12.36
C ASN A 270 4.08 -31.18 -11.95
N GLU A 271 3.82 -31.55 -10.70
CA GLU A 271 4.13 -32.89 -10.16
C GLU A 271 3.46 -34.04 -10.95
N ASN A 272 2.34 -33.75 -11.61
CA ASN A 272 1.62 -34.71 -12.45
C ASN A 272 2.19 -34.80 -13.88
N GLY A 273 3.26 -34.09 -14.21
CA GLY A 273 3.87 -34.06 -15.54
C GLY A 273 3.11 -33.21 -16.57
N MET A 274 2.18 -32.38 -16.11
CA MET A 274 1.36 -31.53 -16.97
C MET A 274 1.93 -30.10 -17.04
N LEU A 275 1.80 -29.47 -18.20
CA LEU A 275 2.23 -28.09 -18.39
C LEU A 275 1.28 -27.15 -17.64
N THR A 276 1.81 -26.33 -16.75
CA THR A 276 1.07 -25.34 -15.99
C THR A 276 1.66 -23.96 -16.26
N VAL A 277 0.80 -23.00 -16.54
CA VAL A 277 1.15 -21.58 -16.62
C VAL A 277 0.49 -20.89 -15.43
N LYS A 278 1.26 -20.14 -14.65
CA LYS A 278 0.78 -19.30 -13.55
C LYS A 278 1.19 -17.86 -13.80
N HIS A 279 0.45 -16.91 -13.27
CA HIS A 279 0.89 -15.51 -13.27
C HIS A 279 1.90 -15.27 -12.13
N LYS A 280 2.88 -14.38 -12.32
CA LYS A 280 3.91 -14.05 -11.31
C LYS A 280 3.31 -13.32 -10.11
N HIS A 281 2.36 -12.41 -10.36
CA HIS A 281 1.65 -11.66 -9.33
C HIS A 281 0.39 -12.39 -8.86
N TYR A 282 0.14 -12.33 -7.56
CA TYR A 282 -1.07 -12.81 -6.90
C TYR A 282 -2.24 -11.85 -7.09
N GLY A 283 -3.44 -12.35 -6.80
CA GLY A 283 -4.63 -11.52 -6.69
C GLY A 283 -5.66 -11.74 -7.78
N SER A 284 -6.78 -11.05 -7.66
CA SER A 284 -7.92 -11.20 -8.58
C SER A 284 -7.74 -10.50 -9.93
N ARG A 285 -6.90 -9.46 -9.99
CA ARG A 285 -6.72 -8.61 -11.18
C ARG A 285 -5.91 -9.29 -12.30
N PRO A 286 -4.78 -9.96 -12.02
CA PRO A 286 -3.99 -10.56 -13.07
C PRO A 286 -4.73 -11.62 -13.86
N ASN A 287 -4.58 -11.58 -15.19
CA ASN A 287 -5.12 -12.59 -16.09
C ASN A 287 -4.22 -12.75 -17.31
N PHE A 288 -4.29 -13.93 -17.91
CA PHE A 288 -3.63 -14.22 -19.17
C PHE A 288 -4.44 -15.27 -19.92
N ALA A 289 -4.12 -15.45 -21.19
CA ALA A 289 -4.71 -16.46 -22.03
C ALA A 289 -3.62 -17.29 -22.71
N VAL A 290 -3.91 -18.58 -22.89
CA VAL A 290 -3.01 -19.53 -23.53
C VAL A 290 -3.77 -20.24 -24.65
N SER A 291 -3.14 -20.43 -25.80
CA SER A 291 -3.62 -21.32 -26.85
C SER A 291 -2.49 -22.17 -27.39
N THR A 292 -2.85 -23.30 -28.00
CA THR A 292 -1.89 -24.23 -28.59
C THR A 292 -2.55 -25.01 -29.73
N ASN A 293 -1.75 -25.48 -30.69
CA ASN A 293 -2.21 -26.42 -31.72
C ASN A 293 -2.44 -27.86 -31.20
N LEU A 294 -2.08 -28.15 -29.93
CA LEU A 294 -2.25 -29.46 -29.33
C LEU A 294 -3.68 -29.64 -28.77
N SER A 295 -4.46 -30.49 -29.42
CA SER A 295 -5.87 -30.74 -29.06
C SER A 295 -6.01 -31.37 -27.68
N GLY A 296 -6.81 -30.80 -26.79
CA GLY A 296 -7.01 -31.33 -25.44
C GLY A 296 -5.89 -31.01 -24.45
N LEU A 297 -4.88 -30.20 -24.83
CA LEU A 297 -3.85 -29.77 -23.88
C LEU A 297 -4.37 -28.65 -22.97
N PHE A 298 -4.78 -27.51 -23.51
CA PHE A 298 -5.37 -26.41 -22.74
C PHE A 298 -6.87 -26.20 -22.99
N GLY A 299 -7.40 -26.70 -24.09
CA GLY A 299 -8.81 -26.61 -24.47
C GLY A 299 -9.26 -27.79 -25.32
N GLU A 300 -10.57 -27.94 -25.52
CA GLU A 300 -11.16 -29.13 -26.16
C GLU A 300 -10.73 -29.31 -27.63
N LYS A 301 -10.43 -28.21 -28.33
CA LYS A 301 -9.99 -28.21 -29.74
C LYS A 301 -8.66 -27.48 -29.91
N SER A 302 -7.93 -27.84 -30.95
CA SER A 302 -6.74 -27.11 -31.41
C SER A 302 -7.04 -25.61 -31.56
N GLU A 303 -6.07 -24.78 -31.19
CA GLU A 303 -6.09 -23.30 -31.30
C GLU A 303 -7.20 -22.60 -30.50
N THR A 304 -7.84 -23.32 -29.57
CA THR A 304 -8.79 -22.68 -28.64
C THR A 304 -8.03 -21.85 -27.61
N ILE A 305 -8.50 -20.62 -27.41
CA ILE A 305 -7.98 -19.72 -26.39
C ILE A 305 -8.57 -20.15 -25.04
N LYS A 306 -7.71 -20.56 -24.11
CA LYS A 306 -8.05 -20.82 -22.72
C LYS A 306 -7.65 -19.62 -21.87
N LEU A 307 -8.63 -19.00 -21.22
CA LEU A 307 -8.39 -17.95 -20.22
C LEU A 307 -7.93 -18.58 -18.90
N SER A 308 -7.03 -17.92 -18.19
CA SER A 308 -6.65 -18.27 -16.83
C SER A 308 -7.85 -18.26 -15.88
N SER A 309 -7.85 -19.17 -14.91
CA SER A 309 -8.67 -18.96 -13.71
C SER A 309 -8.25 -17.65 -13.07
N GLY A 310 -9.21 -16.88 -12.55
CA GLY A 310 -8.88 -15.69 -11.77
C GLY A 310 -8.12 -16.09 -10.51
N GLY A 311 -7.08 -15.34 -10.17
CA GLY A 311 -6.46 -15.48 -8.86
C GLY A 311 -7.38 -14.95 -7.75
N GLN A 312 -6.90 -15.01 -6.52
CA GLN A 312 -7.64 -14.54 -5.35
C GLN A 312 -6.76 -13.60 -4.55
N ASP A 313 -7.35 -12.51 -4.04
CA ASP A 313 -6.67 -11.64 -3.09
C ASP A 313 -6.75 -12.25 -1.69
N VAL A 314 -5.76 -11.94 -0.84
CA VAL A 314 -5.82 -12.25 0.59
C VAL A 314 -7.02 -11.55 1.22
N SER A 315 -7.75 -12.21 2.13
CA SER A 315 -8.83 -11.56 2.88
C SER A 315 -8.76 -11.92 4.34
N GLY A 316 -9.22 -11.00 5.19
CA GLY A 316 -9.12 -11.17 6.63
C GLY A 316 -9.45 -9.91 7.41
N TYR A 317 -9.04 -9.90 8.67
CA TYR A 317 -9.29 -8.83 9.61
C TYR A 317 -7.97 -8.32 10.19
N ILE A 318 -7.89 -7.01 10.45
CA ILE A 318 -6.81 -6.39 11.21
C ILE A 318 -7.47 -5.66 12.38
N GLY A 319 -7.05 -5.96 13.61
CA GLY A 319 -7.62 -5.34 14.82
C GLY A 319 -9.10 -5.64 15.05
N GLY A 320 -9.65 -6.66 14.39
CA GLY A 320 -11.09 -6.98 14.38
C GLY A 320 -11.90 -6.27 13.29
N ASP A 321 -11.29 -5.37 12.51
CA ASP A 321 -11.92 -4.69 11.39
C ASP A 321 -11.63 -5.40 10.06
N LEU A 322 -12.64 -5.46 9.17
CA LEU A 322 -12.51 -6.11 7.87
C LEU A 322 -11.46 -5.38 7.03
N ALA A 323 -10.40 -6.09 6.67
CA ALA A 323 -9.29 -5.54 5.91
C ALA A 323 -9.47 -5.78 4.40
N ILE A 324 -8.90 -4.89 3.59
CA ILE A 324 -9.00 -4.93 2.13
C ILE A 324 -7.80 -5.69 1.58
N GLY A 325 -8.08 -6.73 0.80
CA GLY A 325 -7.06 -7.52 0.09
C GLY A 325 -6.63 -6.92 -1.23
N GLU A 326 -5.33 -6.90 -1.48
CA GLU A 326 -4.74 -6.68 -2.81
C GLU A 326 -3.56 -7.62 -3.03
N GLY A 327 -3.77 -8.70 -3.80
CA GLY A 327 -2.79 -9.76 -3.95
C GLY A 327 -2.46 -10.37 -2.60
N GLN A 328 -1.20 -10.27 -2.19
CA GLN A 328 -0.70 -10.74 -0.88
C GLN A 328 -0.80 -9.68 0.23
N PHE A 329 -1.21 -8.46 -0.10
CA PHE A 329 -1.23 -7.35 0.84
C PHE A 329 -2.62 -7.19 1.45
N LEU A 330 -2.65 -7.07 2.77
CA LEU A 330 -3.84 -6.84 3.55
C LEU A 330 -3.78 -5.42 4.11
N HIS A 331 -4.74 -4.60 3.74
CA HIS A 331 -4.82 -3.18 4.06
C HIS A 331 -5.85 -2.94 5.17
N GLY A 332 -5.47 -2.20 6.21
CA GLY A 332 -6.37 -1.83 7.30
C GLY A 332 -7.56 -1.00 6.80
N ALA A 333 -8.70 -1.13 7.49
CA ALA A 333 -9.96 -0.53 7.07
C ALA A 333 -9.91 1.00 7.16
N GLN A 334 -10.45 1.69 6.16
CA GLN A 334 -10.56 3.14 6.17
C GLN A 334 -11.52 3.61 7.28
N GLY A 335 -11.13 4.64 8.05
CA GLY A 335 -11.87 5.14 9.20
C GLY A 335 -11.73 4.32 10.47
N SER A 336 -10.89 3.28 10.47
CA SER A 336 -10.60 2.45 11.65
C SER A 336 -9.26 2.83 12.29
N PRO A 337 -8.98 2.41 13.55
CA PRO A 337 -7.66 2.57 14.17
C PRO A 337 -6.51 1.92 13.37
N THR A 338 -6.84 0.95 12.51
CA THR A 338 -5.91 0.21 11.65
C THR A 338 -5.68 0.87 10.29
N GLU A 339 -6.34 2.00 10.02
CA GLU A 339 -6.19 2.70 8.74
C GLU A 339 -4.72 2.99 8.43
N GLY A 340 -4.31 2.66 7.21
CA GLY A 340 -2.95 2.85 6.74
C GLY A 340 -1.96 1.75 7.11
N ILE A 341 -2.35 0.76 7.91
CA ILE A 341 -1.55 -0.46 8.12
C ILE A 341 -1.60 -1.31 6.85
N ILE A 342 -0.43 -1.80 6.42
CA ILE A 342 -0.28 -2.78 5.36
C ILE A 342 0.53 -3.95 5.92
N VAL A 343 -0.05 -5.14 5.84
CA VAL A 343 0.60 -6.40 6.20
C VAL A 343 0.65 -7.30 4.97
N GLN A 344 1.81 -7.89 4.70
CA GLN A 344 1.97 -8.87 3.64
C GLN A 344 1.79 -10.28 4.20
N TYR A 345 1.07 -11.13 3.48
CA TYR A 345 0.91 -12.54 3.79
C TYR A 345 1.46 -13.43 2.66
N ASP A 346 2.50 -14.21 2.97
CA ASP A 346 3.34 -14.86 1.96
C ASP A 346 3.07 -16.35 1.72
N LYS A 347 2.04 -16.92 2.34
CA LYS A 347 1.74 -18.34 2.15
C LYS A 347 0.83 -18.59 0.96
N GLU A 348 1.26 -19.55 0.12
CA GLU A 348 0.46 -20.23 -0.92
C GLU A 348 -0.33 -21.40 -0.34
#